data_AF-A0A2H3UEG0-F1
#
_entry.id   AF-A0A2H3UEG0-F1
#
_cell.length_a   1.000
_cell.length_b   1.000
_cell.length_c   1.000
_cell.angle_alpha   90.00
_cell.angle_beta   90.00
_cell.angle_gamma   90.00
#
_symmetry.space_group_name_H-M   'P 1'
#
loop_
_entity.id
_entity.type
_entity.pdbx_description
1 polymer ?
#
loop_
_entity_poly.entity_id
_entity_poly.type
_entity_poly.pdbx_seq_one_letter_code
_entity_poly.pdbx_strand_id
1 'polypeptide(L)'
;MYSVSSAAIFIGNPDILDCNDIDPGVSICLPLQCSTYKLETDDTCTSVAIATGLQPDTIRLLNPWIHELCGNIQTATETLGRVICTTTPGGKYEHDVNSTNSDPAYSEYADKSVSPPKGATIAQGTTEYCGRWYTVQKGDDCARVLVQHHISLLLFTSANPSVSQDTCSSDLITGQTYCVGPTKDAFVDRTPIPPYWRYGCYARQQDTGNHSVLIFDEVNHVKPMSIVACQSYCLSYSWYVFGLQNGDSCLCDSRLRMDSRLVDDSKCNIHCNGNTTNLCGGSDAVQVFSDESLLRVEHTSLGCFIQNDSKHVLDGETIDEKDMSVEKCASICTINKKSDFFSLSEGSICTCGQKVATWAKKTDAGECNVKCIDQMGDTCGGKGRAEVHTTKTKNAIAT
;
A
#
# COMPACT_ATOMS: atom_id res chain seq x y z
N MET A 1 21.86 -41.48 10.37
CA MET A 1 21.95 -40.03 10.61
C MET A 1 21.50 -39.33 9.34
N TYR A 2 20.62 -38.33 9.47
CA TYR A 2 20.20 -37.51 8.33
C TYR A 2 21.31 -36.49 8.02
N SER A 3 21.71 -36.39 6.75
CA SER A 3 22.76 -35.45 6.31
C SER A 3 22.12 -34.18 5.77
N VAL A 4 21.88 -33.23 6.65
CA VAL A 4 21.12 -32.00 6.39
C VAL A 4 21.75 -30.79 7.08
N SER A 5 21.51 -29.59 6.55
CA SER A 5 21.94 -28.34 7.16
C SER A 5 21.15 -28.04 8.44
N SER A 6 21.84 -27.63 9.51
CA SER A 6 21.22 -27.20 10.77
C SER A 6 20.29 -26.00 10.55
N ALA A 7 20.74 -25.04 9.75
CA ALA A 7 19.96 -23.84 9.44
C ALA A 7 18.68 -24.18 8.65
N ALA A 8 18.75 -25.15 7.73
CA ALA A 8 17.58 -25.58 6.97
C ALA A 8 16.54 -26.29 7.84
N ILE A 9 16.98 -27.04 8.87
CA ILE A 9 16.05 -27.57 9.88
C ILE A 9 15.40 -26.42 10.64
N PHE A 10 16.17 -25.47 11.17
CA PHE A 10 15.63 -24.35 11.94
C PHE A 10 14.61 -23.53 11.13
N ILE A 11 14.98 -23.14 9.91
CA ILE A 11 14.11 -22.36 9.00
C ILE A 11 12.84 -23.14 8.62
N GLY A 12 12.95 -24.45 8.42
CA GLY A 12 11.81 -25.31 8.06
C GLY A 12 10.89 -25.66 9.23
N ASN A 13 11.25 -25.29 10.46
CA ASN A 13 10.51 -25.64 11.68
C ASN A 13 10.42 -24.42 12.62
N PRO A 14 9.71 -23.35 12.23
CA PRO A 14 9.67 -22.09 12.96
C PRO A 14 9.05 -22.20 14.37
N ASP A 15 8.28 -23.26 14.64
CA ASP A 15 7.67 -23.52 15.95
C ASP A 15 8.67 -24.10 16.97
N ILE A 16 9.88 -24.46 16.54
CA ILE A 16 10.95 -24.93 17.43
C ILE A 16 11.71 -23.72 17.97
N LEU A 17 11.40 -23.32 19.20
CA LEU A 17 11.99 -22.15 19.86
C LEU A 17 13.39 -22.42 20.43
N ASP A 18 13.68 -23.66 20.87
CA ASP A 18 15.00 -24.08 21.34
C ASP A 18 15.40 -25.43 20.72
N CYS A 19 16.44 -25.41 19.87
CA CYS A 19 16.96 -26.63 19.23
C CYS A 19 17.71 -27.56 20.19
N ASN A 20 18.02 -27.13 21.42
CA ASN A 20 18.67 -27.96 22.44
C ASN A 20 17.67 -28.69 23.33
N ASP A 21 16.39 -28.30 23.31
CA ASP A 21 15.33 -28.83 24.18
C ASP A 21 14.03 -29.07 23.40
N ILE A 22 14.13 -29.91 22.36
CA ILE A 22 12.98 -30.29 21.54
C ILE A 22 12.18 -31.37 22.29
N ASP A 23 10.89 -31.11 22.52
CA ASP A 23 9.99 -32.04 23.19
C ASP A 23 9.91 -33.41 22.46
N PRO A 24 9.96 -34.53 23.19
CA PRO A 24 9.80 -35.85 22.59
C PRO A 24 8.45 -35.99 21.86
N GLY A 25 8.50 -36.44 20.59
CA GLY A 25 7.31 -36.69 19.77
C GLY A 25 6.92 -35.52 18.85
N VAL A 26 7.66 -34.41 18.87
CA VAL A 26 7.50 -33.33 17.89
C VAL A 26 7.84 -33.83 16.48
N SER A 27 6.93 -33.58 15.54
CA SER A 27 7.17 -33.84 14.11
C SER A 27 8.01 -32.71 13.52
N ILE A 28 9.13 -33.07 12.90
CA ILE A 28 10.07 -32.11 12.31
C ILE A 28 10.05 -32.27 10.79
N CYS A 29 9.89 -31.16 10.06
CA CYS A 29 10.12 -31.09 8.63
C CYS A 29 11.62 -31.25 8.35
N LEU A 30 12.00 -32.37 7.74
CA LEU A 30 13.38 -32.64 7.35
C LEU A 30 13.65 -32.11 5.94
N PRO A 31 14.66 -31.24 5.75
CA PRO A 31 15.01 -30.74 4.43
C PRO A 31 15.67 -31.84 3.59
N LEU A 32 15.81 -31.58 2.29
CA LEU A 32 16.49 -32.48 1.37
C LEU A 32 17.94 -32.71 1.79
N GLN A 33 18.43 -33.94 1.61
CA GLN A 33 19.78 -34.31 2.04
C GLN A 33 20.86 -33.68 1.15
N CYS A 34 21.98 -33.35 1.77
CA CYS A 34 23.18 -32.82 1.13
C CYS A 34 24.43 -33.45 1.76
N SER A 35 25.57 -33.37 1.08
CA SER A 35 26.86 -33.59 1.74
C SER A 35 27.09 -32.45 2.72
N THR A 36 27.49 -32.76 3.94
CA THR A 36 27.57 -31.78 5.02
C THR A 36 29.01 -31.48 5.44
N TYR A 37 29.20 -30.27 5.94
CA TYR A 37 30.42 -29.84 6.63
C TYR A 37 30.03 -29.25 7.98
N LYS A 38 30.73 -29.63 9.04
CA LYS A 38 30.52 -29.10 10.38
C LYS A 38 31.56 -28.00 10.63
N LEU A 39 31.08 -26.79 10.86
CA LEU A 39 31.93 -25.63 11.12
C LEU A 39 32.70 -25.77 12.43
N GLU A 40 34.01 -25.57 12.36
CA GLU A 40 34.90 -25.38 13.51
C GLU A 40 34.80 -23.92 14.01
N THR A 41 35.36 -23.65 15.20
CA THR A 41 35.18 -22.36 15.90
C THR A 41 35.84 -21.17 15.21
N ASP A 42 36.87 -21.40 14.40
CA ASP A 42 37.67 -20.41 13.69
C ASP A 42 37.44 -20.42 12.17
N ASP A 43 36.48 -21.22 11.69
CA ASP A 43 36.19 -21.31 10.28
C ASP A 43 35.69 -19.99 9.69
N THR A 44 36.14 -19.73 8.47
CA THR A 44 35.67 -18.65 7.59
C THR A 44 35.15 -19.28 6.30
N CYS A 45 34.39 -18.55 5.47
CA CYS A 45 34.05 -19.07 4.14
C CYS A 45 35.30 -19.47 3.34
N THR A 46 36.43 -18.78 3.54
CA THR A 46 37.68 -19.11 2.85
C THR A 46 38.29 -20.41 3.33
N SER A 47 38.35 -20.67 4.65
CA SER A 47 38.88 -21.94 5.16
C SER A 47 37.98 -23.11 4.75
N VAL A 48 36.67 -22.94 4.83
CA VAL A 48 35.69 -23.95 4.42
C VAL A 48 35.77 -24.21 2.91
N ALA A 49 35.90 -23.16 2.09
CA ALA A 49 36.09 -23.28 0.65
C ALA A 49 37.32 -24.13 0.31
N ILE A 50 38.44 -23.86 0.99
CA ILE A 50 39.68 -24.64 0.83
C ILE A 50 39.46 -26.10 1.26
N ALA A 51 38.84 -26.33 2.41
CA ALA A 51 38.63 -27.68 2.96
C ALA A 51 37.67 -28.52 2.11
N THR A 52 36.68 -27.88 1.47
CA THR A 52 35.64 -28.55 0.67
C THR A 52 35.95 -28.58 -0.82
N GLY A 53 36.93 -27.82 -1.28
CA GLY A 53 37.21 -27.62 -2.71
C GLY A 53 36.17 -26.76 -3.44
N LEU A 54 35.33 -26.03 -2.70
CA LEU A 54 34.29 -25.15 -3.25
C LEU A 54 34.80 -23.71 -3.39
N GLN A 55 34.11 -22.91 -4.21
CA GLN A 55 34.29 -21.46 -4.18
C GLN A 55 33.49 -20.85 -3.02
N PRO A 56 33.96 -19.75 -2.39
CA PRO A 56 33.21 -19.07 -1.34
C PRO A 56 31.77 -18.70 -1.73
N ASP A 57 31.55 -18.27 -2.98
CA ASP A 57 30.21 -17.96 -3.49
C ASP A 57 29.32 -19.21 -3.60
N THR A 58 29.90 -20.38 -3.89
CA THR A 58 29.16 -21.65 -3.90
C THR A 58 28.70 -22.03 -2.50
N ILE A 59 29.52 -21.78 -1.47
CA ILE A 59 29.12 -22.02 -0.07
C ILE A 59 27.87 -21.18 0.27
N ARG A 60 27.85 -19.91 -0.14
CA ARG A 60 26.69 -19.02 0.04
C ARG A 60 25.47 -19.49 -0.73
N LEU A 61 25.63 -19.91 -1.99
CA LEU A 61 24.54 -20.42 -2.81
C LEU A 61 23.86 -21.65 -2.15
N LEU A 62 24.66 -22.53 -1.55
CA LEU A 62 24.17 -23.72 -0.86
C LEU A 62 23.63 -23.41 0.54
N ASN A 63 23.95 -22.25 1.10
CA ASN A 63 23.57 -21.83 2.46
C ASN A 63 23.19 -20.33 2.46
N PRO A 64 22.01 -19.96 1.90
CA PRO A 64 21.67 -18.57 1.58
C PRO A 64 21.54 -17.61 2.77
N TRP A 65 21.55 -18.13 4.00
CA TRP A 65 21.60 -17.33 5.23
C TRP A 65 22.99 -16.71 5.47
N ILE A 66 24.04 -17.17 4.79
CA ILE A 66 25.38 -16.59 4.85
C ILE A 66 25.41 -15.30 4.03
N HIS A 67 25.74 -14.19 4.69
CA HIS A 67 25.77 -12.85 4.12
C HIS A 67 26.84 -12.71 3.04
N GLU A 68 26.74 -11.62 2.25
CA GLU A 68 27.61 -11.39 1.12
C GLU A 68 29.10 -11.39 1.45
N LEU A 69 29.45 -10.76 2.55
CA LEU A 69 30.83 -10.67 3.03
C LEU A 69 31.22 -11.85 3.94
N CYS A 70 30.36 -12.86 4.09
CA CYS A 70 30.52 -14.01 4.99
C CYS A 70 30.85 -13.66 6.46
N GLY A 71 30.55 -12.44 6.89
CA GLY A 71 30.86 -11.99 8.26
C GLY A 71 30.03 -12.68 9.34
N ASN A 72 28.93 -13.34 8.97
CA ASN A 72 27.98 -13.96 9.91
C ASN A 72 28.15 -15.48 10.08
N ILE A 73 29.10 -16.12 9.38
CA ILE A 73 29.19 -17.59 9.34
C ILE A 73 29.40 -18.21 10.73
N GLN A 74 30.12 -17.53 11.63
CA GLN A 74 30.29 -17.97 13.02
C GLN A 74 29.19 -17.44 13.95
N THR A 75 28.83 -16.16 13.85
CA THR A 75 27.84 -15.54 14.76
C THR A 75 26.46 -16.17 14.61
N ALA A 76 26.10 -16.65 13.42
CA ALA A 76 24.82 -17.31 13.19
C ALA A 76 24.77 -18.73 13.78
N THR A 77 25.91 -19.36 14.12
CA THR A 77 25.93 -20.75 14.60
C THR A 77 25.29 -20.95 15.96
N GLU A 78 25.19 -19.89 16.77
CA GLU A 78 24.50 -19.90 18.06
C GLU A 78 23.00 -20.19 17.89
N THR A 79 22.40 -19.65 16.83
CA THR A 79 20.96 -19.80 16.56
C THR A 79 20.68 -20.90 15.52
N LEU A 80 21.46 -20.94 14.44
CA LEU A 80 21.19 -21.80 13.28
C LEU A 80 21.99 -23.12 13.29
N GLY A 81 22.87 -23.32 14.28
CA GLY A 81 23.74 -24.49 14.38
C GLY A 81 24.96 -24.45 13.45
N ARG A 82 25.75 -25.54 13.46
CA ARG A 82 27.08 -25.60 12.84
C ARG A 82 27.18 -26.46 11.58
N VAL A 83 26.12 -27.14 11.17
CA VAL A 83 26.16 -28.05 10.01
C VAL A 83 25.65 -27.32 8.78
N ILE A 84 26.48 -27.26 7.73
CA ILE A 84 26.16 -26.60 6.46
C ILE A 84 26.16 -27.59 5.29
N CYS A 85 25.50 -27.24 4.20
CA CYS A 85 25.53 -28.03 2.96
C CYS A 85 26.74 -27.67 2.09
N THR A 86 27.36 -28.68 1.50
CA THR A 86 28.49 -28.59 0.54
C THR A 86 28.14 -29.15 -0.83
N THR A 87 26.95 -29.74 -0.96
CA THR A 87 26.32 -30.07 -2.24
C THR A 87 24.88 -29.57 -2.23
N THR A 88 24.28 -29.48 -3.42
CA THR A 88 22.88 -29.07 -3.57
C THR A 88 21.97 -30.00 -2.76
N PRO A 89 21.14 -29.49 -1.84
CA PRO A 89 20.14 -30.30 -1.15
C PRO A 89 19.24 -31.00 -2.18
N GLY A 90 19.17 -32.33 -2.13
CA GLY A 90 18.42 -33.14 -3.10
C GLY A 90 19.24 -33.62 -4.30
N GLY A 91 20.52 -33.25 -4.40
CA GLY A 91 21.42 -33.66 -5.47
C GLY A 91 21.35 -32.75 -6.70
N LYS A 92 22.10 -33.13 -7.74
CA LYS A 92 21.98 -32.46 -9.05
C LYS A 92 20.67 -32.88 -9.68
N TYR A 93 19.88 -31.90 -10.06
CA TYR A 93 18.72 -32.13 -10.91
C TYR A 93 19.22 -32.58 -12.29
N GLU A 94 19.14 -33.89 -12.57
CA GLU A 94 19.42 -34.44 -13.89
C GLU A 94 18.10 -34.62 -14.64
N HIS A 95 17.76 -33.64 -15.47
CA HIS A 95 16.71 -33.80 -16.46
C HIS A 95 17.04 -33.05 -17.74
N ASP A 96 16.96 -33.76 -18.86
CA ASP A 96 17.13 -33.20 -20.19
C ASP A 96 15.88 -32.40 -20.53
N VAL A 97 15.98 -31.07 -20.57
CA VAL A 97 14.84 -30.18 -20.89
C VAL A 97 14.69 -30.10 -22.39
N ASN A 98 14.21 -31.18 -23.00
CA ASN A 98 13.75 -31.17 -24.39
C ASN A 98 12.31 -30.64 -24.47
N SER A 99 12.12 -29.36 -24.18
CA SER A 99 11.05 -28.57 -24.78
C SER A 99 11.48 -27.12 -24.99
N THR A 100 11.57 -26.78 -26.27
CA THR A 100 12.16 -25.58 -26.85
C THR A 100 11.27 -24.34 -26.73
N ASN A 101 11.95 -23.20 -26.51
CA ASN A 101 11.64 -21.83 -26.96
C ASN A 101 10.79 -20.90 -26.08
N SER A 102 11.35 -20.50 -24.95
CA SER A 102 11.62 -19.07 -24.68
C SER A 102 12.73 -18.96 -23.62
N ASP A 103 13.73 -18.14 -23.93
CA ASP A 103 14.84 -17.56 -23.14
C ASP A 103 15.29 -18.19 -21.79
N PRO A 104 16.61 -18.18 -21.47
CA PRO A 104 17.22 -19.06 -20.50
C PRO A 104 16.66 -18.90 -19.09
N ALA A 105 16.63 -20.03 -18.42
CA ALA A 105 16.10 -20.36 -17.11
C ALA A 105 16.77 -19.59 -15.94
N TYR A 106 16.69 -18.25 -15.93
CA TYR A 106 17.19 -17.42 -14.83
C TYR A 106 16.15 -16.45 -14.24
N SER A 107 14.98 -16.29 -14.86
CA SER A 107 13.90 -15.40 -14.38
C SER A 107 12.63 -16.18 -14.11
N GLU A 108 11.95 -15.87 -12.99
CA GLU A 108 10.61 -16.41 -12.68
C GLU A 108 9.53 -15.90 -13.64
N TYR A 109 9.75 -14.74 -14.27
CA TYR A 109 8.85 -14.11 -15.24
C TYR A 109 9.31 -14.33 -16.68
N ALA A 110 8.34 -14.38 -17.59
CA ALA A 110 8.58 -14.27 -19.03
C ALA A 110 8.40 -12.83 -19.53
N ASP A 111 9.12 -12.44 -20.58
CA ASP A 111 9.05 -11.08 -21.15
C ASP A 111 7.74 -10.81 -21.90
N LYS A 112 7.14 -11.84 -22.50
CA LYS A 112 5.93 -11.71 -23.31
C LYS A 112 5.06 -12.96 -23.22
N SER A 113 3.76 -12.76 -23.38
CA SER A 113 2.80 -13.85 -23.43
C SER A 113 2.91 -14.62 -24.75
N VAL A 114 2.74 -15.93 -24.67
CA VAL A 114 2.66 -16.82 -25.84
C VAL A 114 1.44 -17.71 -25.70
N SER A 115 0.86 -18.12 -26.82
CA SER A 115 -0.26 -19.05 -26.80
C SER A 115 0.14 -20.41 -26.18
N PRO A 116 -0.76 -21.08 -25.44
CA PRO A 116 -0.49 -22.41 -24.90
C PRO A 116 -0.25 -23.43 -26.02
N PRO A 117 0.42 -24.56 -25.72
CA PRO A 117 0.66 -25.61 -26.69
C PRO A 117 -0.64 -26.07 -27.37
N LYS A 118 -0.57 -26.33 -28.68
CA LYS A 118 -1.75 -26.71 -29.46
C LYS A 118 -2.36 -28.01 -28.91
N GLY A 119 -3.63 -27.96 -28.50
CA GLY A 119 -4.35 -29.10 -27.92
C GLY A 119 -4.15 -29.29 -26.41
N ALA A 120 -3.46 -28.36 -25.74
CA ALA A 120 -3.33 -28.35 -24.29
C ALA A 120 -4.69 -28.18 -23.61
N THR A 121 -4.91 -28.94 -22.53
CA THR A 121 -6.03 -28.74 -21.62
C THR A 121 -5.56 -27.83 -20.49
N ILE A 122 -5.97 -26.56 -20.53
CA ILE A 122 -5.52 -25.53 -19.56
C ILE A 122 -6.22 -25.75 -18.22
N ALA A 123 -5.46 -25.70 -17.13
CA ALA A 123 -6.02 -25.82 -15.78
C ALA A 123 -6.89 -24.61 -15.42
N GLN A 124 -7.94 -24.86 -14.64
CA GLN A 124 -8.95 -23.85 -14.32
C GLN A 124 -8.33 -22.60 -13.68
N GLY A 125 -8.65 -21.42 -14.21
CA GLY A 125 -8.19 -20.14 -13.66
C GLY A 125 -6.75 -19.78 -14.00
N THR A 126 -6.00 -20.63 -14.70
CA THR A 126 -4.64 -20.31 -15.14
C THR A 126 -4.62 -19.05 -15.99
N THR A 127 -3.70 -18.13 -15.69
CA THR A 127 -3.57 -16.87 -16.42
C THR A 127 -3.22 -17.08 -17.91
N GLU A 128 -3.84 -16.28 -18.78
CA GLU A 128 -3.49 -16.23 -20.22
C GLU A 128 -2.26 -15.36 -20.49
N TYR A 129 -1.85 -14.53 -19.52
CA TYR A 129 -0.63 -13.71 -19.58
C TYR A 129 0.60 -14.55 -19.24
N CYS A 130 0.81 -15.61 -20.02
CA CYS A 130 1.82 -16.60 -19.75
C CYS A 130 2.79 -16.74 -20.92
N GLY A 131 4.09 -16.62 -20.65
CA GLY A 131 5.14 -16.83 -21.65
C GLY A 131 5.71 -18.24 -21.66
N ARG A 132 5.50 -19.03 -20.60
CA ARG A 132 5.97 -20.42 -20.50
C ARG A 132 4.90 -21.33 -19.90
N TRP A 133 4.55 -22.37 -20.63
CA TRP A 133 3.50 -23.32 -20.27
C TRP A 133 4.09 -24.69 -19.97
N TYR A 134 3.50 -25.40 -19.01
CA TYR A 134 3.91 -26.76 -18.66
C TYR A 134 2.71 -27.69 -18.49
N THR A 135 2.74 -28.84 -19.15
CA THR A 135 1.74 -29.90 -18.98
C THR A 135 2.24 -30.91 -17.97
N VAL A 136 1.51 -31.07 -16.87
CA VAL A 136 1.86 -31.97 -15.77
C VAL A 136 1.89 -33.42 -16.27
N GLN A 137 3.01 -34.08 -16.03
CA GLN A 137 3.26 -35.48 -16.31
C GLN A 137 2.92 -36.37 -15.12
N LYS A 138 2.78 -37.67 -15.38
CA LYS A 138 2.53 -38.65 -14.32
C LYS A 138 3.74 -38.69 -13.36
N GLY A 139 3.47 -38.47 -12.07
CA GLY A 139 4.48 -38.50 -11.01
C GLY A 139 5.26 -37.19 -10.84
N ASP A 140 4.79 -36.09 -11.42
CA ASP A 140 5.20 -34.75 -11.00
C ASP A 140 4.72 -34.46 -9.59
N ASP A 141 5.53 -33.65 -8.88
CA ASP A 141 5.14 -32.97 -7.67
C ASP A 141 5.47 -31.48 -7.81
N CYS A 142 4.94 -30.67 -6.89
CA CYS A 142 5.08 -29.22 -6.96
C CYS A 142 6.54 -28.80 -6.93
N ALA A 143 7.35 -29.37 -6.03
CA ALA A 143 8.76 -29.02 -5.91
C ALA A 143 9.52 -29.23 -7.22
N ARG A 144 9.28 -30.34 -7.91
CA ARG A 144 9.89 -30.63 -9.21
C ARG A 144 9.51 -29.59 -10.26
N VAL A 145 8.22 -29.27 -10.39
CA VAL A 145 7.73 -28.30 -11.38
C VAL A 145 8.28 -26.90 -11.11
N LEU A 146 8.23 -26.44 -9.86
CA LEU A 146 8.70 -25.12 -9.45
C LEU A 146 10.20 -24.94 -9.70
N VAL A 147 11.01 -25.94 -9.29
CA VAL A 147 12.47 -25.91 -9.48
C VAL A 147 12.84 -25.98 -10.96
N GLN A 148 12.19 -26.86 -11.72
CA GLN A 148 12.45 -27.01 -13.16
C GLN A 148 12.22 -25.71 -13.94
N HIS A 149 11.23 -24.92 -13.53
CA HIS A 149 10.84 -23.70 -14.23
C HIS A 149 11.28 -22.41 -13.55
N HIS A 150 12.09 -22.50 -12.49
CA HIS A 150 12.60 -21.37 -11.73
C HIS A 150 11.47 -20.40 -11.32
N ILE A 151 10.39 -20.93 -10.75
CA ILE A 151 9.24 -20.14 -10.32
C ILE A 151 8.95 -20.41 -8.84
N SER A 152 8.75 -19.36 -8.05
CA SER A 152 8.38 -19.48 -6.64
C SER A 152 6.96 -20.04 -6.47
N LEU A 153 6.70 -20.75 -5.37
CA LEU A 153 5.36 -21.29 -5.06
C LEU A 153 4.29 -20.20 -5.04
N LEU A 154 4.61 -19.02 -4.48
CA LEU A 154 3.73 -17.86 -4.44
C LEU A 154 3.38 -17.38 -5.85
N LEU A 155 4.38 -17.24 -6.73
CA LEU A 155 4.14 -16.80 -8.09
C LEU A 155 3.37 -17.84 -8.90
N PHE A 156 3.69 -19.12 -8.72
CA PHE A 156 3.02 -20.22 -9.41
C PHE A 156 1.55 -20.32 -9.02
N THR A 157 1.22 -20.30 -7.73
CA THR A 157 -0.18 -20.37 -7.25
C THR A 157 -0.97 -19.11 -7.61
N SER A 158 -0.31 -17.94 -7.65
CA SER A 158 -0.93 -16.71 -8.16
C SER A 158 -1.26 -16.80 -9.65
N ALA A 159 -0.38 -17.41 -10.46
CA ALA A 159 -0.60 -17.62 -11.89
C ALA A 159 -1.61 -18.75 -12.19
N ASN A 160 -1.80 -19.67 -11.23
CA ASN A 160 -2.61 -20.89 -11.37
C ASN A 160 -3.52 -21.10 -10.16
N PRO A 161 -4.64 -20.35 -10.04
CA PRO A 161 -5.51 -20.35 -8.86
C PRO A 161 -6.20 -21.68 -8.53
N SER A 162 -6.18 -22.68 -9.43
CA SER A 162 -6.62 -24.04 -9.11
C SER A 162 -5.66 -24.80 -8.20
N VAL A 163 -4.48 -24.25 -7.93
CA VAL A 163 -3.42 -24.84 -7.10
C VAL A 163 -3.24 -23.97 -5.86
N SER A 164 -3.36 -24.56 -4.68
CA SER A 164 -3.10 -23.85 -3.42
C SER A 164 -1.64 -23.97 -2.99
N GLN A 165 -1.18 -23.08 -2.10
CA GLN A 165 0.16 -23.16 -1.54
C GLN A 165 0.32 -24.40 -0.64
N ASP A 166 -0.72 -24.76 0.10
CA ASP A 166 -0.68 -25.84 1.09
C ASP A 166 -0.83 -27.23 0.46
N THR A 167 -1.56 -27.32 -0.65
CA THR A 167 -1.92 -28.57 -1.33
C THR A 167 -1.35 -28.68 -2.74
N CYS A 168 -0.31 -27.89 -3.06
CA CYS A 168 0.19 -27.75 -4.42
C CYS A 168 0.40 -29.09 -5.16
N SER A 169 1.11 -30.03 -4.54
CA SER A 169 1.41 -31.33 -5.18
C SER A 169 0.17 -32.19 -5.45
N SER A 170 -0.86 -32.12 -4.59
CA SER A 170 -2.12 -32.85 -4.80
C SER A 170 -3.07 -32.15 -5.77
N ASP A 171 -2.92 -30.83 -5.94
CA ASP A 171 -3.75 -30.03 -6.84
C ASP A 171 -3.26 -30.06 -8.29
N LEU A 172 -2.02 -30.53 -8.53
CA LEU A 172 -1.49 -30.77 -9.87
C LEU A 172 -2.16 -31.98 -10.52
N ILE A 173 -2.96 -31.73 -11.56
CA ILE A 173 -3.68 -32.78 -12.28
C ILE A 173 -2.89 -33.19 -13.51
N THR A 174 -2.50 -34.47 -13.57
CA THR A 174 -1.81 -35.04 -14.73
C THR A 174 -2.57 -34.79 -16.03
N GLY A 175 -1.87 -34.28 -17.05
CA GLY A 175 -2.42 -33.94 -18.36
C GLY A 175 -2.96 -32.51 -18.46
N GLN A 176 -3.12 -31.78 -17.35
CA GLN A 176 -3.47 -30.36 -17.40
C GLN A 176 -2.23 -29.49 -17.57
N THR A 177 -2.45 -28.32 -18.17
CA THR A 177 -1.41 -27.35 -18.52
C THR A 177 -1.53 -26.10 -17.67
N TYR A 178 -0.42 -25.72 -17.05
CA TYR A 178 -0.29 -24.63 -16.09
C TYR A 178 0.72 -23.60 -16.61
N CYS A 179 0.60 -22.37 -16.12
CA CYS A 179 1.57 -21.33 -16.38
C CYS A 179 2.78 -21.45 -15.44
N VAL A 180 3.98 -21.58 -16.00
CA VAL A 180 5.25 -21.70 -15.26
C VAL A 180 6.22 -20.55 -15.55
N GLY A 181 5.72 -19.52 -16.23
CA GLY A 181 6.43 -18.28 -16.50
C GLY A 181 5.42 -17.21 -16.88
N PRO A 182 4.68 -16.66 -15.92
CA PRO A 182 3.76 -15.56 -16.16
C PRO A 182 4.53 -14.32 -16.62
N THR A 183 3.91 -13.45 -17.39
CA THR A 183 4.42 -12.09 -17.59
C THR A 183 4.04 -11.21 -16.42
N LYS A 184 4.68 -10.05 -16.28
CA LYS A 184 4.29 -9.06 -15.25
C LYS A 184 2.84 -8.61 -15.40
N ASP A 185 2.32 -8.61 -16.63
CA ASP A 185 0.94 -8.24 -16.93
C ASP A 185 -0.10 -9.18 -16.31
N ALA A 186 0.30 -10.41 -15.95
CA ALA A 186 -0.57 -11.36 -15.25
C ALA A 186 -1.05 -10.86 -13.89
N PHE A 187 -0.28 -9.94 -13.28
CA PHE A 187 -0.52 -9.43 -11.91
C PHE A 187 -0.62 -7.91 -11.87
N VAL A 188 -0.70 -7.27 -13.02
CA VAL A 188 -1.15 -5.88 -13.05
C VAL A 188 -2.61 -5.92 -12.65
N ASP A 189 -2.87 -5.52 -11.40
CA ASP A 189 -4.23 -5.28 -10.96
C ASP A 189 -4.82 -4.21 -11.89
N ARG A 190 -5.77 -4.63 -12.71
CA ARG A 190 -6.50 -3.74 -13.62
C ARG A 190 -7.73 -3.15 -12.95
N THR A 191 -7.82 -3.20 -11.61
CA THR A 191 -8.60 -2.17 -10.93
C THR A 191 -8.03 -0.82 -11.37
N PRO A 192 -8.81 0.02 -12.07
CA PRO A 192 -8.35 1.36 -12.37
C PRO A 192 -8.05 2.01 -11.02
N ILE A 193 -6.78 2.36 -10.76
CA ILE A 193 -6.45 3.21 -9.62
C ILE A 193 -7.36 4.42 -9.76
N PRO A 194 -8.24 4.71 -8.78
CA PRO A 194 -9.14 5.83 -8.89
C PRO A 194 -8.34 7.10 -9.20
N PRO A 195 -8.82 7.98 -10.08
CA PRO A 195 -8.16 9.26 -10.28
C PRO A 195 -8.03 9.98 -8.94
N TYR A 196 -6.95 10.75 -8.77
CA TYR A 196 -6.78 11.65 -7.64
C TYR A 196 -6.65 13.09 -8.12
N TRP A 197 -7.06 14.02 -7.27
CA TRP A 197 -6.95 15.46 -7.48
C TRP A 197 -6.04 16.08 -6.42
N ARG A 198 -5.16 16.99 -6.84
CA ARG A 198 -4.29 17.76 -5.93
C ARG A 198 -5.03 19.01 -5.46
N TYR A 199 -5.09 19.19 -4.14
CA TYR A 199 -5.79 20.32 -3.50
C TYR A 199 -4.85 21.38 -2.89
N GLY A 200 -3.54 21.18 -3.01
CA GLY A 200 -2.53 22.19 -2.69
C GLY A 200 -1.54 21.76 -1.60
N CYS A 201 -0.71 22.72 -1.21
CA CYS A 201 0.27 22.59 -0.15
C CYS A 201 -0.22 23.29 1.13
N TYR A 202 -0.24 22.59 2.26
CA TYR A 202 -0.76 23.09 3.54
C TYR A 202 0.31 23.02 4.62
N ALA A 203 0.38 24.02 5.51
CA ALA A 203 1.31 23.99 6.64
C ALA A 203 0.96 22.86 7.61
N ARG A 204 1.93 22.00 7.99
CA ARG A 204 1.67 20.84 8.88
C ARG A 204 1.03 21.24 10.20
N GLN A 205 1.52 22.31 10.84
CA GLN A 205 1.01 22.80 12.11
C GLN A 205 0.62 24.29 12.00
N GLN A 206 -0.51 24.65 12.60
CA GLN A 206 -0.87 26.04 12.88
C GLN A 206 -0.33 26.44 14.27
N ASP A 207 -0.18 27.75 14.56
CA ASP A 207 0.41 28.37 15.77
C ASP A 207 -0.15 27.95 17.16
N THR A 208 -0.89 26.86 17.26
CA THR A 208 -1.32 26.21 18.50
C THR A 208 -0.80 24.77 18.45
N GLY A 209 0.20 24.45 19.28
CA GLY A 209 1.00 23.23 19.19
C GLY A 209 0.25 21.92 19.47
N ASN A 210 -0.71 21.53 18.62
CA ASN A 210 -1.24 20.17 18.49
C ASN A 210 -2.30 19.93 17.37
N HIS A 211 -2.40 20.78 16.32
CA HIS A 211 -3.38 20.53 15.25
C HIS A 211 -2.71 20.30 13.89
N SER A 212 -2.78 19.06 13.40
CA SER A 212 -2.36 18.63 12.06
C SER A 212 -3.45 18.93 11.02
N VAL A 213 -3.04 19.21 9.77
CA VAL A 213 -3.93 19.45 8.60
C VAL A 213 -4.95 18.31 8.39
N LEU A 214 -4.53 17.10 8.73
CA LEU A 214 -5.31 15.87 8.75
C LEU A 214 -5.23 15.29 10.17
N ILE A 215 -6.35 14.83 10.73
CA ILE A 215 -6.57 14.54 12.16
C ILE A 215 -5.87 13.25 12.61
N PHE A 216 -5.63 12.29 11.71
CA PHE A 216 -4.96 11.03 12.07
C PHE A 216 -3.45 11.07 11.82
N ASP A 217 -2.69 10.83 12.88
CA ASP A 217 -1.22 10.85 12.92
C ASP A 217 -0.60 9.77 12.03
N GLU A 218 0.37 10.22 11.23
CA GLU A 218 1.43 9.49 10.52
C GLU A 218 1.36 7.96 10.51
N VAL A 219 1.09 7.38 9.34
CA VAL A 219 1.47 5.99 9.10
C VAL A 219 2.86 5.96 8.46
N ASN A 220 3.87 5.68 9.28
CA ASN A 220 5.29 5.62 8.89
C ASN A 220 5.71 4.40 8.02
N HIS A 221 4.77 3.75 7.31
CA HIS A 221 4.99 2.38 6.82
C HIS A 221 4.68 2.11 5.33
N VAL A 222 4.49 3.13 4.49
CA VAL A 222 4.41 2.90 3.03
C VAL A 222 5.79 3.12 2.41
N LYS A 223 6.60 2.06 2.36
CA LYS A 223 7.92 2.06 1.67
C LYS A 223 7.88 1.05 0.53
N PRO A 224 8.20 1.44 -0.73
CA PRO A 224 8.56 2.77 -1.20
C PRO A 224 7.38 3.76 -1.29
N MET A 225 7.57 5.02 -0.88
CA MET A 225 6.51 6.05 -0.87
C MET A 225 6.29 6.64 -2.28
N SER A 226 5.03 6.79 -2.67
CA SER A 226 4.59 7.55 -3.84
C SER A 226 3.15 8.05 -3.63
N ILE A 227 2.68 8.99 -4.46
CA ILE A 227 1.30 9.48 -4.41
C ILE A 227 0.29 8.31 -4.48
N VAL A 228 0.50 7.40 -5.43
CA VAL A 228 -0.35 6.22 -5.64
C VAL A 228 -0.28 5.28 -4.43
N ALA A 229 0.91 5.06 -3.87
CA ALA A 229 1.07 4.17 -2.73
C ALA A 229 0.32 4.71 -1.48
N CYS A 230 0.37 6.01 -1.24
CA CYS A 230 -0.40 6.64 -0.15
C CYS A 230 -1.91 6.59 -0.42
N GLN A 231 -2.35 6.88 -1.65
CA GLN A 231 -3.75 6.77 -2.04
C GLN A 231 -4.29 5.34 -1.81
N SER A 232 -3.61 4.32 -2.32
CA SER A 232 -4.01 2.92 -2.16
C SER A 232 -4.12 2.53 -0.69
N TYR A 233 -3.17 2.98 0.13
CA TYR A 233 -3.21 2.75 1.56
C TYR A 233 -4.45 3.39 2.20
N CYS A 234 -4.69 4.68 2.00
CA CYS A 234 -5.84 5.36 2.60
C CYS A 234 -7.19 4.78 2.13
N LEU A 235 -7.31 4.44 0.84
CA LEU A 235 -8.52 3.83 0.30
C LEU A 235 -8.80 2.45 0.89
N SER A 236 -7.76 1.68 1.27
CA SER A 236 -7.95 0.38 1.93
C SER A 236 -8.65 0.48 3.30
N TYR A 237 -8.61 1.67 3.91
CA TYR A 237 -9.31 2.00 5.16
C TYR A 237 -10.56 2.86 4.95
N SER A 238 -11.03 3.02 3.70
CA SER A 238 -12.14 3.90 3.33
C SER A 238 -11.90 5.39 3.67
N TRP A 239 -10.64 5.84 3.56
CA TRP A 239 -10.28 7.25 3.68
C TRP A 239 -10.02 7.86 2.30
N TYR A 240 -10.72 8.95 2.04
CA TYR A 240 -10.83 9.60 0.72
C TYR A 240 -9.94 10.83 0.60
N VAL A 241 -9.42 11.35 1.72
CA VAL A 241 -8.48 12.47 1.78
C VAL A 241 -7.13 11.94 2.23
N PHE A 242 -6.06 12.31 1.54
CA PHE A 242 -4.73 11.87 1.89
C PHE A 242 -3.68 12.96 1.69
N GLY A 243 -2.61 12.88 2.45
CA GLY A 243 -1.54 13.86 2.49
C GLY A 243 -0.17 13.18 2.43
N LEU A 244 0.77 13.78 1.71
CA LEU A 244 2.16 13.34 1.68
C LEU A 244 3.05 14.39 2.34
N GLN A 245 4.02 13.92 3.12
CA GLN A 245 4.98 14.77 3.80
C GLN A 245 6.37 14.13 3.84
N ASN A 246 7.41 14.98 3.84
CA ASN A 246 8.80 14.60 4.12
C ASN A 246 9.39 13.55 3.15
N GLY A 247 8.72 13.28 2.03
CA GLY A 247 9.15 12.27 1.06
C GLY A 247 8.78 10.83 1.44
N ASP A 248 8.42 10.57 2.70
CA ASP A 248 8.23 9.22 3.23
C ASP A 248 7.04 9.03 4.19
N SER A 249 6.30 10.10 4.49
CA SER A 249 5.11 10.05 5.35
C SER A 249 3.82 10.11 4.54
N CYS A 250 2.87 9.24 4.88
CA CYS A 250 1.50 9.25 4.38
C CYS A 250 0.54 9.56 5.53
N LEU A 251 -0.37 10.49 5.29
CA LEU A 251 -1.44 10.90 6.21
C LEU A 251 -2.78 10.62 5.54
N CYS A 252 -3.74 10.08 6.28
CA CYS A 252 -5.06 9.74 5.75
C CYS A 252 -6.15 10.35 6.62
N ASP A 253 -7.23 10.78 5.99
CA ASP A 253 -8.43 11.25 6.67
C ASP A 253 -9.68 11.09 5.80
N SER A 254 -10.83 11.30 6.40
CA SER A 254 -12.12 11.41 5.73
C SER A 254 -12.41 12.83 5.21
N ARG A 255 -11.80 13.86 5.81
CA ARG A 255 -12.08 15.27 5.52
C ARG A 255 -10.84 16.14 5.70
N LEU A 256 -10.73 17.21 4.91
CA LEU A 256 -9.77 18.29 5.17
C LEU A 256 -10.34 19.23 6.24
N ARG A 257 -9.55 19.63 7.22
CA ARG A 257 -10.01 20.64 8.19
C ARG A 257 -10.13 22.02 7.55
N MET A 258 -11.25 22.73 7.75
CA MET A 258 -11.45 24.08 7.21
C MET A 258 -10.44 25.12 7.74
N ASP A 259 -9.87 24.90 8.92
CA ASP A 259 -8.86 25.77 9.53
C ASP A 259 -7.43 25.55 8.99
N SER A 260 -7.25 24.58 8.08
CA SER A 260 -5.98 24.28 7.43
C SER A 260 -5.44 25.49 6.66
N ARG A 261 -4.17 25.84 6.88
CA ARG A 261 -3.52 26.99 6.23
C ARG A 261 -2.83 26.56 4.94
N LEU A 262 -3.36 27.00 3.81
CA LEU A 262 -2.68 26.91 2.52
C LEU A 262 -1.38 27.72 2.56
N VAL A 263 -0.29 27.12 2.09
CA VAL A 263 1.01 27.76 1.93
C VAL A 263 1.42 27.76 0.46
N ASP A 264 2.50 28.46 0.15
CA ASP A 264 3.07 28.45 -1.20
C ASP A 264 3.49 27.02 -1.61
N ASP A 265 3.24 26.66 -2.86
CA ASP A 265 3.55 25.33 -3.39
C ASP A 265 5.05 25.00 -3.31
N SER A 266 5.94 26.00 -3.28
CA SER A 266 7.38 25.82 -3.06
C SER A 266 7.72 25.21 -1.69
N LYS A 267 6.78 25.17 -0.74
CA LYS A 267 6.94 24.48 0.54
C LYS A 267 6.76 22.97 0.44
N CYS A 268 6.08 22.47 -0.58
CA CYS A 268 5.94 21.05 -0.87
C CYS A 268 6.95 20.63 -1.95
N ASN A 269 8.23 20.65 -1.59
CA ASN A 269 9.36 20.55 -2.51
C ASN A 269 10.25 19.30 -2.30
N ILE A 270 9.80 18.33 -1.50
CA ILE A 270 10.53 17.09 -1.23
C ILE A 270 10.04 15.99 -2.15
N HIS A 271 10.95 15.28 -2.81
CA HIS A 271 10.62 14.13 -3.66
C HIS A 271 10.27 12.90 -2.83
N CYS A 272 9.41 12.04 -3.38
CA CYS A 272 9.08 10.78 -2.74
C CYS A 272 10.29 9.83 -2.74
N ASN A 273 10.52 9.11 -1.63
CA ASN A 273 11.64 8.16 -1.52
C ASN A 273 11.47 6.92 -2.43
N GLY A 274 10.24 6.66 -2.88
CA GLY A 274 9.87 5.55 -3.74
C GLY A 274 9.62 5.91 -5.20
N ASN A 275 9.52 7.20 -5.50
CA ASN A 275 9.28 7.72 -6.83
C ASN A 275 9.82 9.15 -6.93
N THR A 276 11.00 9.29 -7.51
CA THR A 276 11.69 10.59 -7.60
C THR A 276 11.05 11.54 -8.61
N THR A 277 10.06 11.12 -9.40
CA THR A 277 9.37 12.00 -10.36
C THR A 277 8.33 12.88 -9.66
N ASN A 278 7.74 12.40 -8.57
CA ASN A 278 6.66 13.09 -7.85
C ASN A 278 7.18 13.76 -6.57
N LEU A 279 6.49 14.83 -6.18
CA LEU A 279 6.68 15.51 -4.90
C LEU A 279 5.76 14.87 -3.84
N CYS A 280 6.28 14.78 -2.62
CA CYS A 280 5.68 14.15 -1.45
C CYS A 280 5.75 15.12 -0.26
N GLY A 281 5.22 16.32 -0.44
CA GLY A 281 5.16 17.37 0.59
C GLY A 281 6.50 18.04 0.86
N GLY A 282 6.67 18.54 2.08
CA GLY A 282 7.85 19.27 2.55
C GLY A 282 8.18 18.93 4.00
N SER A 283 9.19 19.59 4.57
CA SER A 283 9.58 19.38 5.98
C SER A 283 8.44 19.74 6.93
N ASP A 284 7.78 20.88 6.67
CA ASP A 284 6.72 21.45 7.50
C ASP A 284 5.43 21.71 6.70
N ALA A 285 5.27 20.98 5.58
CA ALA A 285 4.14 21.15 4.69
C ALA A 285 3.63 19.82 4.15
N VAL A 286 2.31 19.65 4.18
CA VAL A 286 1.61 18.46 3.68
C VAL A 286 1.02 18.79 2.33
N GLN A 287 1.32 17.95 1.34
CA GLN A 287 0.69 18.03 0.02
C GLN A 287 -0.58 17.19 0.03
N VAL A 288 -1.75 17.82 -0.13
CA VAL A 288 -3.05 17.17 0.06
C VAL A 288 -3.71 16.79 -1.27
N PHE A 289 -4.32 15.62 -1.26
CA PHE A 289 -5.02 15.00 -2.38
C PHE A 289 -6.34 14.35 -1.91
N SER A 290 -7.22 14.07 -2.87
CA SER A 290 -8.40 13.21 -2.65
C SER A 290 -8.74 12.44 -3.92
N ASP A 291 -9.40 11.29 -3.76
CA ASP A 291 -10.00 10.49 -4.84
C ASP A 291 -11.38 11.01 -5.28
N GLU A 292 -11.88 12.09 -4.68
CA GLU A 292 -13.06 12.83 -5.12
C GLU A 292 -12.64 14.20 -5.67
N SER A 293 -13.35 14.70 -6.68
CA SER A 293 -13.16 16.05 -7.23
C SER A 293 -13.83 17.16 -6.38
N LEU A 294 -14.73 16.77 -5.48
CA LEU A 294 -15.30 17.64 -4.46
C LEU A 294 -14.68 17.29 -3.12
N LEU A 295 -13.74 18.11 -2.64
CA LEU A 295 -13.05 17.82 -1.38
C LEU A 295 -14.00 18.01 -0.19
N ARG A 296 -14.19 16.95 0.58
CA ARG A 296 -14.97 17.03 1.82
C ARG A 296 -14.18 17.80 2.86
N VAL A 297 -14.83 18.83 3.41
CA VAL A 297 -14.23 19.70 4.44
C VAL A 297 -14.93 19.46 5.78
N GLU A 298 -14.16 19.40 6.85
CA GLU A 298 -14.68 19.41 8.22
C GLU A 298 -15.09 20.84 8.60
N HIS A 299 -16.34 20.99 9.05
CA HIS A 299 -16.91 22.27 9.45
C HIS A 299 -17.81 22.11 10.68
N THR A 300 -18.09 23.20 11.39
CA THR A 300 -19.06 23.23 12.49
C THR A 300 -20.05 24.35 12.28
N SER A 301 -21.35 24.11 12.51
CA SER A 301 -22.37 25.15 12.45
C SER A 301 -22.24 26.09 13.67
N LEU A 302 -22.09 27.38 13.40
CA LEU A 302 -22.22 28.45 14.40
C LEU A 302 -23.69 28.78 14.69
N GLY A 303 -24.61 28.27 13.86
CA GLY A 303 -26.05 28.40 13.99
C GLY A 303 -26.68 29.33 12.96
N CYS A 304 -27.95 29.65 13.19
CA CYS A 304 -28.80 30.39 12.27
C CYS A 304 -28.76 31.89 12.54
N PHE A 305 -28.61 32.72 11.50
CA PHE A 305 -28.51 34.17 11.58
C PHE A 305 -29.54 34.85 10.68
N ILE A 306 -29.98 36.04 11.10
CA ILE A 306 -30.85 36.90 10.29
C ILE A 306 -30.04 37.49 9.13
N GLN A 307 -30.57 37.42 7.90
CA GLN A 307 -30.00 38.11 6.74
C GLN A 307 -31.07 38.49 5.69
N ASN A 308 -30.69 39.27 4.67
CA ASN A 308 -31.51 39.54 3.49
C ASN A 308 -30.64 39.96 2.28
N ASP A 309 -31.28 40.17 1.12
CA ASP A 309 -30.63 40.54 -0.14
C ASP A 309 -29.75 41.80 -0.09
N SER A 310 -29.96 42.69 0.87
CA SER A 310 -29.15 43.91 1.05
C SER A 310 -28.11 43.79 2.18
N LYS A 311 -28.17 42.72 2.97
CA LYS A 311 -27.38 42.52 4.18
C LYS A 311 -27.09 41.02 4.37
N HIS A 312 -25.96 40.58 3.82
CA HIS A 312 -25.44 39.23 4.02
C HIS A 312 -24.66 39.10 5.33
N VAL A 313 -24.85 37.96 6.01
CA VAL A 313 -24.22 37.71 7.31
C VAL A 313 -22.69 37.61 7.22
N LEU A 314 -22.16 37.27 6.05
CA LEU A 314 -20.73 37.21 5.74
C LEU A 314 -20.32 38.36 4.82
N ASP A 315 -19.05 38.76 4.91
CA ASP A 315 -18.47 39.92 4.21
C ASP A 315 -17.95 39.64 2.79
N GLY A 316 -18.09 38.41 2.30
CA GLY A 316 -17.49 38.02 1.02
C GLY A 316 -18.50 37.71 -0.08
N GLU A 317 -18.13 36.79 -0.96
CA GLU A 317 -18.81 36.55 -2.22
C GLU A 317 -19.95 35.54 -2.10
N THR A 318 -21.05 35.83 -2.78
CA THR A 318 -22.20 34.94 -2.91
C THR A 318 -22.13 34.14 -4.21
N ILE A 319 -22.49 32.87 -4.12
CA ILE A 319 -22.41 31.85 -5.16
C ILE A 319 -23.76 31.13 -5.18
N ASP A 320 -24.39 31.07 -6.34
CA ASP A 320 -25.66 30.39 -6.56
C ASP A 320 -25.44 29.26 -7.57
N GLU A 321 -25.57 28.01 -7.12
CA GLU A 321 -25.38 26.81 -7.94
C GLU A 321 -26.63 25.94 -7.90
N LYS A 322 -26.86 25.19 -8.98
CA LYS A 322 -28.10 24.42 -9.19
C LYS A 322 -28.20 23.16 -8.33
N ASP A 323 -27.10 22.72 -7.75
CA ASP A 323 -26.89 21.49 -6.99
C ASP A 323 -26.13 21.82 -5.69
N MET A 324 -26.55 22.88 -5.00
CA MET A 324 -25.93 23.30 -3.74
C MET A 324 -26.19 22.28 -2.63
N SER A 325 -25.11 21.92 -1.94
CA SER A 325 -25.10 21.14 -0.70
C SER A 325 -24.24 21.84 0.35
N VAL A 326 -24.31 21.35 1.60
CA VAL A 326 -23.43 21.84 2.67
C VAL A 326 -21.96 21.57 2.32
N GLU A 327 -21.65 20.35 1.88
CA GLU A 327 -20.30 19.93 1.45
C GLU A 327 -19.80 20.76 0.27
N LYS A 328 -20.67 21.06 -0.70
CA LYS A 328 -20.28 21.82 -1.89
C LYS A 328 -19.90 23.24 -1.53
N CYS A 329 -20.71 23.90 -0.69
CA CYS A 329 -20.40 25.24 -0.20
C CYS A 329 -19.12 25.24 0.63
N ALA A 330 -18.95 24.26 1.53
CA ALA A 330 -17.75 24.11 2.34
C ALA A 330 -16.49 23.95 1.48
N SER A 331 -16.54 23.06 0.47
CA SER A 331 -15.44 22.84 -0.48
C SER A 331 -15.10 24.10 -1.27
N ILE A 332 -16.09 24.75 -1.88
CA ILE A 332 -15.87 25.95 -2.70
C ILE A 332 -15.28 27.08 -1.85
N CYS A 333 -15.86 27.34 -0.66
CA CYS A 333 -15.41 28.43 0.18
C CYS A 333 -14.02 28.20 0.74
N THR A 334 -13.70 26.97 1.14
CA THR A 334 -12.37 26.63 1.71
C THR A 334 -11.30 26.59 0.63
N ILE A 335 -11.55 25.89 -0.48
CA ILE A 335 -10.52 25.58 -1.48
C ILE A 335 -10.41 26.69 -2.52
N ASN A 336 -11.53 27.13 -3.10
CA ASN A 336 -11.52 28.06 -4.22
C ASN A 336 -11.47 29.50 -3.73
N LYS A 337 -12.25 29.83 -2.69
CA LYS A 337 -12.36 31.19 -2.14
C LYS A 337 -11.46 31.44 -0.93
N LYS A 338 -10.79 30.43 -0.37
CA LYS A 338 -9.86 30.54 0.76
C LYS A 338 -10.46 31.33 1.94
N SER A 339 -11.72 31.05 2.22
CA SER A 339 -12.55 31.77 3.18
C SER A 339 -12.58 31.07 4.53
N ASP A 340 -12.68 31.86 5.60
CA ASP A 340 -12.71 31.38 6.99
C ASP A 340 -14.11 30.91 7.42
N PHE A 341 -15.13 31.38 6.71
CA PHE A 341 -16.53 31.11 6.96
C PHE A 341 -17.22 30.77 5.64
N PHE A 342 -18.26 29.95 5.74
CA PHE A 342 -19.27 29.87 4.72
C PHE A 342 -20.66 29.94 5.34
N SER A 343 -21.64 30.35 4.55
CA SER A 343 -23.03 30.33 4.97
C SER A 343 -23.95 29.88 3.86
N LEU A 344 -25.02 29.19 4.22
CA LEU A 344 -26.04 28.70 3.30
C LEU A 344 -27.36 29.40 3.56
N SER A 345 -28.10 29.70 2.51
CA SER A 345 -29.40 30.34 2.59
C SER A 345 -30.28 30.08 1.40
N GLU A 346 -31.60 30.23 1.59
CA GLU A 346 -32.61 30.07 0.54
C GLU A 346 -32.51 28.75 -0.25
N GLY A 347 -31.85 27.72 0.29
CA GLY A 347 -31.70 26.40 -0.33
C GLY A 347 -30.61 26.25 -1.40
N SER A 348 -30.19 27.34 -2.06
CA SER A 348 -29.15 27.29 -3.13
C SER A 348 -28.00 28.29 -2.95
N ILE A 349 -28.16 29.28 -2.07
CA ILE A 349 -27.23 30.40 -1.97
C ILE A 349 -26.12 30.06 -0.97
N CYS A 350 -24.90 29.93 -1.46
CA CYS A 350 -23.68 29.82 -0.67
C CYS A 350 -22.99 31.19 -0.60
N THR A 351 -22.54 31.61 0.56
CA THR A 351 -21.71 32.81 0.70
C THR A 351 -20.41 32.45 1.41
N CYS A 352 -19.28 32.87 0.85
CA CYS A 352 -17.95 32.65 1.43
C CYS A 352 -17.46 33.96 2.03
N GLY A 353 -16.95 33.95 3.26
CA GLY A 353 -16.49 35.18 3.93
C GLY A 353 -15.29 34.99 4.83
N GLN A 354 -14.62 36.10 5.12
CA GLN A 354 -13.51 36.14 6.09
C GLN A 354 -14.02 36.49 7.48
N LYS A 355 -15.16 37.18 7.57
CA LYS A 355 -15.73 37.64 8.84
C LYS A 355 -17.24 37.55 8.81
N VAL A 356 -17.78 37.29 10.00
CA VAL A 356 -19.20 37.49 10.27
C VAL A 356 -19.44 38.99 10.51
N ALA A 357 -20.44 39.55 9.85
CA ALA A 357 -20.76 40.96 9.92
C ALA A 357 -21.09 41.38 11.36
N THR A 358 -20.67 42.58 11.77
CA THR A 358 -20.84 43.06 13.16
C THR A 358 -22.30 43.27 13.57
N TRP A 359 -23.20 43.43 12.60
CA TRP A 359 -24.63 43.55 12.85
C TRP A 359 -25.36 42.19 12.92
N ALA A 360 -24.66 41.09 12.59
CA ALA A 360 -25.24 39.76 12.52
C ALA A 360 -25.88 39.38 13.87
N LYS A 361 -27.12 38.89 13.81
CA LYS A 361 -27.87 38.44 14.99
C LYS A 361 -28.25 36.99 14.81
N LYS A 362 -27.87 36.16 15.78
CA LYS A 362 -28.29 34.77 15.86
C LYS A 362 -29.79 34.70 16.16
N THR A 363 -30.48 33.73 15.58
CA THR A 363 -31.90 33.44 15.78
C THR A 363 -32.07 31.97 16.19
N ASP A 364 -33.31 31.54 16.36
CA ASP A 364 -33.64 30.14 16.61
C ASP A 364 -33.12 29.23 15.48
N ALA A 365 -32.47 28.12 15.85
CA ALA A 365 -31.87 27.21 14.88
C ALA A 365 -32.92 26.60 13.93
N GLY A 366 -34.16 26.41 14.39
CA GLY A 366 -35.28 25.89 13.60
C GLY A 366 -35.78 26.84 12.51
N GLU A 367 -35.32 28.09 12.47
CA GLU A 367 -35.60 29.01 11.37
C GLU A 367 -34.71 28.75 10.13
N CYS A 368 -33.59 28.04 10.31
CA CYS A 368 -32.76 27.53 9.21
C CYS A 368 -33.25 26.13 8.81
N ASN A 369 -34.45 26.06 8.24
CA ASN A 369 -35.16 24.83 7.92
C ASN A 369 -35.39 24.57 6.43
N VAL A 370 -34.83 25.41 5.56
CA VAL A 370 -34.93 25.24 4.11
C VAL A 370 -33.93 24.16 3.69
N LYS A 371 -34.42 23.18 2.92
CA LYS A 371 -33.59 22.08 2.43
C LYS A 371 -32.67 22.53 1.30
N CYS A 372 -31.49 21.91 1.24
CA CYS A 372 -30.59 22.03 0.10
C CYS A 372 -31.25 21.52 -1.18
N ILE A 373 -30.93 22.16 -2.31
CA ILE A 373 -31.50 21.81 -3.62
C ILE A 373 -30.97 20.47 -4.17
N ASP A 374 -29.84 19.99 -3.65
CA ASP A 374 -29.22 18.69 -3.98
C ASP A 374 -30.05 17.45 -3.58
N GLN A 375 -31.17 17.65 -2.87
CA GLN A 375 -32.10 16.60 -2.42
C GLN A 375 -31.51 15.56 -1.46
N MET A 376 -30.33 15.80 -0.86
CA MET A 376 -29.70 14.86 0.09
C MET A 376 -30.23 15.01 1.53
N GLY A 377 -31.12 15.96 1.78
CA GLY A 377 -31.88 16.06 3.03
C GLY A 377 -31.28 17.00 4.08
N ASP A 378 -30.14 17.61 3.83
CA ASP A 378 -29.55 18.64 4.70
C ASP A 378 -30.27 19.99 4.60
N THR A 379 -30.08 20.85 5.60
CA THR A 379 -30.59 22.22 5.62
C THR A 379 -29.57 23.20 5.05
N CYS A 380 -30.00 24.04 4.11
CA CYS A 380 -29.21 25.09 3.50
C CYS A 380 -29.78 26.45 3.90
N GLY A 381 -29.77 26.72 5.21
CA GLY A 381 -30.28 27.96 5.81
C GLY A 381 -31.81 28.05 5.83
N GLY A 382 -32.33 29.27 5.70
CA GLY A 382 -33.77 29.53 5.76
C GLY A 382 -34.18 30.79 5.00
N LYS A 383 -35.49 31.06 4.93
CA LYS A 383 -35.99 32.25 4.24
C LYS A 383 -35.61 33.53 5.00
N GLY A 384 -34.79 34.39 4.40
CA GLY A 384 -34.17 35.52 5.10
C GLY A 384 -33.29 35.08 6.28
N ARG A 385 -32.72 33.87 6.22
CA ARG A 385 -31.84 33.29 7.23
C ARG A 385 -30.63 32.62 6.59
N ALA A 386 -29.49 32.74 7.25
CA ALA A 386 -28.27 32.07 6.86
C ALA A 386 -27.78 31.17 7.98
N GLU A 387 -27.50 29.91 7.67
CA GLU A 387 -26.75 29.04 8.56
C GLU A 387 -25.27 29.27 8.30
N VAL A 388 -24.52 29.66 9.34
CA VAL A 388 -23.08 30.00 9.24
C VAL A 388 -22.24 28.88 9.79
N HIS A 389 -21.16 28.52 9.10
CA HIS A 389 -20.26 27.44 9.48
C HIS A 389 -18.78 27.88 9.50
N THR A 390 -17.99 27.32 10.42
CA THR A 390 -16.53 27.43 10.49
C THR A 390 -15.95 26.37 11.45
N THR A 391 -14.65 26.08 11.37
CA THR A 391 -13.89 25.43 12.46
C THR A 391 -12.85 26.35 13.10
N LYS A 392 -12.75 27.62 12.65
CA LYS A 392 -11.78 28.58 13.16
C LYS A 392 -12.25 29.21 14.48
N THR A 393 -11.86 28.61 15.60
CA THR A 393 -12.21 29.04 16.96
C THR A 393 -11.75 30.45 17.34
N LYS A 394 -10.69 30.99 16.71
CA LYS A 394 -10.18 32.36 16.97
C LYS A 394 -11.09 33.48 16.43
N ASN A 395 -11.94 33.20 15.45
CA ASN A 395 -12.80 34.19 14.79
C ASN A 395 -14.30 33.97 15.08
N ALA A 396 -14.66 32.91 15.81
CA ALA A 396 -16.01 32.74 16.33
C ALA A 396 -16.28 33.87 17.32
N ILE A 397 -17.18 34.77 16.93
CA ILE A 397 -17.53 36.01 17.64
C ILE A 397 -17.62 35.76 19.15
N ALA A 398 -16.90 36.57 19.94
CA ALA A 398 -17.10 36.66 21.38
C ALA A 398 -18.59 36.92 21.64
N THR A 399 -19.23 35.95 22.30
CA THR A 399 -20.64 35.91 22.67
C THR A 399 -21.17 37.20 23.27
#